data_AF-A0A7W9MWV7-F1
#
_entry.id   AF-A0A7W9MWV7-F1
#
_cell.length_a   1.000
_cell.length_b   1.000
_cell.length_c   1.000
_cell.angle_alpha   90.00
_cell.angle_beta   90.00
_cell.angle_gamma   90.00
#
_symmetry.space_group_name_H-M   'P 1'
#
loop_
_entity.id
_entity.type
_entity.pdbx_description
1 polymer ?
#
loop_
_entity_poly.entity_id
_entity_poly.type
_entity_poly.pdbx_seq_one_letter_code
_entity_poly.pdbx_strand_id
1 'polypeptide(L)'
;MGLSVKVKITGVRETLAKFRTLPKEASAELRDANQKISEELAGKIHSAATSANGQGALVAPTVKARRDRVPSVQAGGRKQAGSQSRKSKGQSPTTVSDLIYGSNFGANVLKQFPRPTGPDHWFFSTVEDNQAQIEREWLVAVDKVLGKWGSGG
;
A
#
# COMPACT_ATOMS: atom_id res chain seq x y z
N MET A 1 6.00 1.36 -13.03
CA MET A 1 6.08 0.79 -11.67
C MET A 1 5.37 1.73 -10.71
N GLY A 2 4.47 1.23 -9.88
CA GLY A 2 3.83 1.99 -8.79
C GLY A 2 4.51 1.69 -7.45
N LEU A 3 4.29 2.54 -6.46
CA LEU A 3 4.82 2.37 -5.10
C LEU A 3 4.08 1.21 -4.42
N SER A 4 4.82 0.26 -3.86
CA SER A 4 4.25 -0.80 -3.03
C SER A 4 4.72 -0.62 -1.60
N VAL A 5 3.77 -0.53 -0.67
CA VAL A 5 4.03 -0.47 0.76
C VAL A 5 3.64 -1.80 1.37
N LYS A 6 4.56 -2.38 2.11
CA LYS A 6 4.35 -3.57 2.92
C LYS A 6 4.22 -3.14 4.37
N VAL A 7 3.21 -3.67 5.05
CA VAL A 7 3.03 -3.41 6.48
C VAL A 7 4.17 -4.07 7.25
N LYS A 8 4.78 -3.33 8.18
CA LYS A 8 5.79 -3.87 9.09
C LYS A 8 5.06 -4.69 10.15
N ILE A 9 5.47 -5.95 10.28
CA ILE A 9 4.87 -6.91 11.20
C ILE A 9 6.02 -7.62 11.92
N THR A 10 5.87 -7.81 13.22
CA THR A 10 6.86 -8.49 14.06
C THR A 10 6.81 -10.00 13.81
N GLY A 11 7.97 -10.66 13.72
CA GLY A 11 8.02 -12.13 13.56
C GLY A 11 7.70 -12.66 12.15
N VAL A 12 7.57 -11.78 11.14
CA VAL A 12 7.23 -12.19 9.76
C VAL A 12 8.21 -13.21 9.18
N ARG A 13 9.50 -13.08 9.46
CA ARG A 13 10.52 -13.94 8.86
C ARG A 13 10.39 -15.37 9.36
N GLU A 14 10.20 -15.51 10.66
CA GLU A 14 10.02 -16.76 11.39
C GLU A 14 8.76 -17.47 10.90
N THR A 15 7.65 -16.73 10.78
CA THR A 15 6.40 -17.24 10.23
C THR A 15 6.57 -17.70 8.78
N LEU A 16 7.16 -16.87 7.92
CA LEU A 16 7.41 -17.24 6.52
C LEU A 16 8.34 -18.46 6.38
N ALA A 17 9.25 -18.68 7.33
CA ALA A 17 10.09 -19.86 7.37
C ALA A 17 9.27 -21.13 7.69
N LYS A 18 8.35 -21.08 8.67
CA LYS A 18 7.41 -22.19 8.96
C LYS A 18 6.50 -22.50 7.78
N PHE A 19 6.06 -21.48 7.03
CA PHE A 19 5.27 -21.69 5.82
C PHE A 19 6.03 -22.35 4.66
N ARG A 20 7.37 -22.40 4.70
CA ARG A 20 8.16 -23.15 3.71
C ARG A 20 8.11 -24.65 3.91
N THR A 21 7.87 -25.11 5.13
CA THR A 21 7.74 -26.54 5.46
C THR A 21 6.33 -27.06 5.27
N LEU A 22 5.36 -26.17 5.06
CA LEU A 22 3.96 -26.50 4.82
C LEU A 22 3.64 -26.67 3.32
N PRO A 23 2.52 -27.34 2.99
CA PRO A 23 2.03 -27.45 1.62
C PRO A 23 1.79 -26.08 0.96
N LYS A 24 1.84 -26.04 -0.39
CA LYS A 24 1.67 -24.79 -1.16
C LYS A 24 0.28 -24.19 -0.97
N GLU A 25 -0.69 -25.04 -0.65
CA GLU A 25 -2.09 -24.75 -0.34
C GLU A 25 -2.21 -23.90 0.92
N ALA A 26 -1.38 -24.15 1.95
CA ALA A 26 -1.34 -23.33 3.17
C ALA A 26 -0.86 -21.90 2.84
N SER A 27 0.15 -21.77 1.99
CA SER A 27 0.62 -20.47 1.51
C SER A 27 -0.41 -19.75 0.62
N ALA A 28 -1.23 -20.50 -0.13
CA ALA A 28 -2.31 -19.92 -0.92
C ALA A 28 -3.44 -19.39 -0.02
N GLU A 29 -3.83 -20.16 1.00
CA GLU A 29 -4.86 -19.76 1.97
C GLU A 29 -4.45 -18.51 2.76
N LEU A 30 -3.17 -18.42 3.17
CA LEU A 30 -2.64 -17.20 3.80
C LEU A 30 -2.72 -15.99 2.86
N ARG A 31 -2.38 -16.17 1.57
CA ARG A 31 -2.48 -15.09 0.57
C ARG A 31 -3.93 -14.62 0.39
N ASP A 32 -4.88 -15.54 0.42
CA ASP A 32 -6.32 -15.23 0.28
C ASP A 32 -6.86 -14.52 1.52
N ALA A 33 -6.45 -14.94 2.72
CA ALA A 33 -6.79 -14.23 3.95
C ALA A 33 -6.24 -12.79 3.95
N ASN A 34 -4.97 -12.63 3.55
CA ASN A 34 -4.32 -11.32 3.50
C ASN A 34 -4.86 -10.41 2.41
N GLN A 35 -5.46 -10.96 1.37
CA GLN A 35 -6.11 -10.16 0.34
C GLN A 35 -7.21 -9.29 0.96
N LYS A 36 -8.05 -9.85 1.85
CA LYS A 36 -9.12 -9.10 2.53
C LYS A 36 -8.57 -7.98 3.41
N ILE A 37 -7.53 -8.27 4.19
CA ILE A 37 -6.85 -7.27 5.04
C ILE A 37 -6.27 -6.14 4.17
N SER A 38 -5.67 -6.50 3.03
CA SER A 38 -5.11 -5.54 2.09
C SER A 38 -6.19 -4.73 1.36
N GLU A 39 -7.37 -5.31 1.09
CA GLU A 39 -8.54 -4.63 0.53
C GLU A 39 -9.11 -3.59 1.50
N GLU A 40 -9.21 -3.93 2.78
CA GLU A 40 -9.64 -2.98 3.80
C GLU A 40 -8.66 -1.82 3.94
N LEU A 41 -7.35 -2.10 4.03
CA LEU A 41 -6.32 -1.06 4.07
C LEU A 41 -6.35 -0.19 2.80
N ALA A 42 -6.52 -0.80 1.62
CA ALA A 42 -6.64 -0.06 0.36
C ALA A 42 -7.87 0.86 0.37
N GLY A 43 -9.00 0.42 0.93
CA GLY A 43 -10.19 1.24 1.11
C GLY A 43 -9.96 2.44 2.02
N LYS A 44 -9.28 2.22 3.17
CA LYS A 44 -8.91 3.31 4.10
C LYS A 44 -7.99 4.32 3.45
N ILE A 45 -6.97 3.86 2.73
CA ILE A 45 -6.04 4.72 1.98
C ILE A 45 -6.78 5.48 0.86
N HIS A 46 -7.71 4.84 0.15
CA HIS A 46 -8.51 5.50 -0.88
C HIS A 46 -9.35 6.64 -0.30
N SER A 47 -10.00 6.41 0.85
CA SER A 47 -10.80 7.43 1.55
C SER A 47 -9.91 8.59 2.02
N ALA A 48 -8.77 8.30 2.64
CA ALA A 48 -7.81 9.31 3.08
C ALA A 48 -7.23 10.12 1.89
N ALA A 49 -6.92 9.45 0.77
CA ALA A 49 -6.46 10.11 -0.45
C ALA A 49 -7.50 11.09 -1.00
N THR A 50 -8.77 10.70 -0.98
CA THR A 50 -9.88 11.51 -1.49
C THR A 50 -10.15 12.73 -0.59
N SER A 51 -9.97 12.59 0.73
CA SER A 51 -10.23 13.67 1.70
C SER A 51 -9.06 14.63 1.91
N ALA A 52 -7.82 14.24 1.55
CA ALA A 52 -6.63 15.04 1.81
C ALA A 52 -6.57 16.33 0.96
N ASN A 53 -6.46 16.18 -0.36
CA ASN A 53 -6.34 17.32 -1.28
C ASN A 53 -6.67 16.91 -2.73
N GLY A 54 -6.78 17.89 -3.63
CA GLY A 54 -7.07 17.62 -5.05
C GLY A 54 -6.04 16.73 -5.77
N GLN A 55 -4.82 16.62 -5.24
CA GLN A 55 -3.80 15.71 -5.77
C GLN A 55 -4.02 14.27 -5.26
N GLY A 56 -4.39 14.09 -4.00
CA GLY A 56 -4.76 12.80 -3.41
C GLY A 56 -5.96 12.17 -4.13
N ALA A 57 -6.95 12.97 -4.54
CA ALA A 57 -8.06 12.50 -5.37
C ALA A 57 -7.62 11.90 -6.73
N LEU A 58 -6.51 12.36 -7.31
CA LEU A 58 -5.93 11.79 -8.53
C LEU A 58 -5.15 10.48 -8.25
N VAL A 59 -4.69 10.29 -7.02
CA VAL A 59 -3.99 9.07 -6.58
C VAL A 59 -4.96 7.99 -6.15
N ALA A 60 -6.06 8.33 -5.48
CA ALA A 60 -7.08 7.42 -4.98
C ALA A 60 -7.44 6.26 -5.94
N PRO A 61 -7.77 6.49 -7.24
CA PRO A 61 -8.15 5.41 -8.16
C PRO A 61 -7.00 4.45 -8.54
N THR A 62 -5.76 4.76 -8.15
CA THR A 62 -4.59 3.90 -8.40
C THR A 62 -4.24 3.00 -7.22
N VAL A 63 -4.89 3.20 -6.07
CA VAL A 63 -4.70 2.40 -4.86
C VAL A 63 -5.31 1.02 -5.08
N LYS A 64 -4.51 -0.03 -4.89
CA LYS A 64 -4.90 -1.42 -5.11
C LYS A 64 -4.29 -2.33 -4.04
N ALA A 65 -5.13 -3.21 -3.50
CA ALA A 65 -4.67 -4.31 -2.66
C ALA A 65 -3.79 -5.29 -3.45
N ARG A 66 -2.78 -5.86 -2.79
CA ARG A 66 -1.94 -6.90 -3.36
C ARG A 66 -2.10 -8.20 -2.60
N ARG A 67 -2.34 -9.28 -3.34
CA ARG A 67 -2.37 -10.64 -2.82
C ARG A 67 -0.95 -11.14 -2.57
N ASP A 68 -0.52 -11.16 -1.31
CA ASP A 68 0.79 -11.66 -0.87
C ASP A 68 0.67 -12.31 0.54
N ARG A 69 1.73 -12.99 0.99
CA ARG A 69 1.83 -13.60 2.32
C ARG A 69 1.98 -12.58 3.45
N VAL A 70 2.20 -11.31 3.10
CA VAL A 70 2.22 -10.16 4.00
C VAL A 70 1.27 -9.11 3.42
N PRO A 71 0.39 -8.49 4.23
CA PRO A 71 -0.52 -7.45 3.78
C PRO A 71 0.25 -6.32 3.10
N SER A 72 -0.18 -5.97 1.89
CA SER A 72 0.49 -4.94 1.10
C SER A 72 -0.46 -4.22 0.16
N VAL A 73 -0.20 -2.92 -0.01
CA VAL A 73 -0.97 -2.06 -0.90
C VAL A 73 -0.03 -1.44 -1.91
N GLN A 74 -0.51 -1.31 -3.15
CA GLN A 74 0.17 -0.59 -4.20
C GLN A 74 -0.61 0.68 -4.56
N ALA A 75 0.09 1.79 -4.76
CA ALA A 75 -0.48 3.04 -5.25
C ALA A 75 0.41 3.67 -6.34
N GLY A 76 -0.21 4.43 -7.22
CA GLY A 76 0.47 5.19 -8.26
C GLY A 76 0.77 4.41 -9.54
N GLY A 77 1.89 4.75 -10.18
CA GLY A 77 2.29 4.24 -11.48
C GLY A 77 2.61 5.36 -12.47
N ARG A 78 3.06 4.98 -13.68
CA ARG A 78 3.41 5.91 -14.77
C ARG A 78 2.18 6.50 -15.48
N LYS A 79 0.98 6.28 -14.93
CA LYS A 79 -0.24 6.89 -15.45
C LYS A 79 -0.13 8.40 -15.26
N GLN A 80 -0.51 9.15 -16.28
CA GLN A 80 -0.58 10.59 -16.20
C GLN A 80 -1.63 11.00 -15.15
N ALA A 81 -1.25 11.93 -14.29
CA ALA A 81 -2.11 12.52 -13.28
C ALA A 81 -2.71 13.83 -13.80
N GLY A 82 -4.03 13.86 -13.98
CA GLY A 82 -4.75 15.01 -14.52
C GLY A 82 -4.50 15.26 -16.01
N SER A 83 -5.04 16.37 -16.52
CA SER A 83 -4.87 16.79 -17.92
C SER A 83 -3.71 17.78 -18.06
N GLN A 84 -2.93 17.65 -19.13
CA GLN A 84 -1.82 18.55 -19.40
C GLN A 84 -2.35 19.93 -19.83
N SER A 85 -2.01 20.96 -19.06
CA SER A 85 -2.36 22.34 -19.39
C SER A 85 -1.66 22.79 -20.69
N ARG A 86 -2.29 23.72 -21.43
CA ARG A 86 -1.65 24.39 -22.59
C ARG A 86 -0.30 25.02 -22.21
N LYS A 87 -0.13 25.47 -20.96
CA LYS A 87 1.12 26.04 -20.44
C LYS A 87 2.21 24.99 -20.18
N SER A 88 1.82 23.72 -20.06
CA SER A 88 2.71 22.59 -19.83
C SER A 88 2.98 21.81 -21.13
N LYS A 89 2.52 22.30 -22.28
CA LYS A 89 2.65 21.65 -23.59
C LYS A 89 4.13 21.58 -23.96
N GLY A 90 4.67 20.36 -24.07
CA GLY A 90 6.10 20.10 -24.30
C GLY A 90 6.89 19.65 -23.06
N GLN A 91 6.30 19.69 -21.86
CA GLN A 91 6.88 19.12 -20.66
C GLN A 91 6.46 17.66 -20.47
N SER A 92 7.27 16.88 -19.76
CA SER A 92 6.91 15.51 -19.38
C SER A 92 5.64 15.52 -18.52
N PRO A 93 4.67 14.65 -18.80
CA PRO A 93 3.43 14.59 -18.04
C PRO A 93 3.72 14.18 -16.58
N THR A 94 3.11 14.88 -15.62
CA THR A 94 3.16 14.48 -14.21
C THR A 94 2.50 13.13 -14.05
N THR A 95 3.19 12.18 -13.42
CA THR A 95 2.63 10.85 -13.16
C THR A 95 2.01 10.77 -11.77
N VAL A 96 1.16 9.78 -11.53
CA VAL A 96 0.57 9.55 -10.20
C VAL A 96 1.65 9.20 -9.17
N SER A 97 2.72 8.51 -9.59
CA SER A 97 3.89 8.31 -8.72
C SER A 97 4.54 9.64 -8.30
N ASP A 98 4.65 10.60 -9.23
CA ASP A 98 5.21 11.92 -8.92
C ASP A 98 4.31 12.69 -7.93
N LEU A 99 2.99 12.52 -8.01
CA LEU A 99 2.07 13.07 -7.01
C LEU A 99 2.31 12.47 -5.63
N ILE A 100 2.44 11.15 -5.51
CA ILE A 100 2.69 10.49 -4.22
C ILE A 100 4.03 10.95 -3.65
N TYR A 101 5.09 10.96 -4.45
CA TYR A 101 6.41 11.37 -3.95
C TYR A 101 6.45 12.87 -3.66
N GLY A 102 5.94 13.70 -4.56
CA GLY A 102 5.92 15.15 -4.42
C GLY A 102 5.07 15.61 -3.23
N SER A 103 3.92 14.96 -2.97
CA SER A 103 3.08 15.29 -1.82
C SER A 103 3.72 14.91 -0.48
N ASN A 104 4.37 13.73 -0.43
CA ASN A 104 4.93 13.21 0.83
C ASN A 104 6.34 13.74 1.15
N PHE A 105 7.14 14.11 0.13
CA PHE A 105 8.56 14.44 0.31
C PHE A 105 8.97 15.79 -0.31
N GLY A 106 8.08 16.42 -1.09
CA GLY A 106 8.41 17.59 -1.92
C GLY A 106 9.27 17.22 -3.14
N ALA A 107 9.37 18.12 -4.10
CA ALA A 107 10.24 17.94 -5.26
C ALA A 107 10.92 19.25 -5.67
N ASN A 108 12.26 19.26 -5.69
CA ASN A 108 13.02 20.44 -6.12
C ASN A 108 12.84 20.75 -7.62
N VAL A 109 12.49 19.74 -8.44
CA VAL A 109 12.42 19.83 -9.91
C VAL A 109 11.01 20.17 -10.40
N LEU A 110 9.98 19.84 -9.61
CA LEU A 110 8.58 20.04 -9.96
C LEU A 110 8.02 21.16 -9.09
N LYS A 111 7.95 22.38 -9.65
CA LYS A 111 7.53 23.61 -8.95
C LYS A 111 6.15 23.52 -8.27
N GLN A 112 5.31 22.57 -8.68
CA GLN A 112 4.01 22.27 -8.06
C GLN A 112 4.09 21.54 -6.71
N PHE A 113 5.28 21.06 -6.31
CA PHE A 113 5.54 20.43 -5.03
C PHE A 113 6.62 21.22 -4.26
N PRO A 114 6.29 22.41 -3.73
CA PRO A 114 7.17 23.11 -2.82
C PRO A 114 7.56 22.17 -1.67
N ARG A 115 8.76 22.34 -1.10
CA ARG A 115 9.17 21.55 0.08
C ARG A 115 8.09 21.67 1.15
N PRO A 116 7.44 20.56 1.55
CA PRO A 116 6.40 20.63 2.55
C PRO A 116 6.98 21.19 3.85
N THR A 117 6.34 22.22 4.42
CA THR A 117 6.66 22.77 5.75
C THR A 117 6.20 21.85 6.89
N GLY A 118 5.48 20.78 6.56
CA GLY A 118 4.98 19.79 7.50
C GLY A 118 4.46 18.54 6.76
N PRO A 119 4.43 17.36 7.41
CA PRO A 119 4.07 16.12 6.76
C PRO A 119 2.72 16.03 6.04
N ASP A 120 2.53 16.22 4.73
CA ASP A 120 1.22 15.87 4.12
C ASP A 120 1.17 14.35 3.85
N HIS A 121 1.05 13.60 4.94
CA HIS A 121 1.33 12.17 5.07
C HIS A 121 0.10 11.25 4.94
N TRP A 122 -0.98 11.67 4.29
CA TRP A 122 -2.21 10.87 4.23
C TRP A 122 -1.99 9.41 3.75
N PHE A 123 -0.97 9.14 2.93
CA PHE A 123 -0.65 7.79 2.47
C PHE A 123 0.10 6.96 3.52
N PHE A 124 1.18 7.49 4.11
CA PHE A 124 2.00 6.75 5.07
C PHE A 124 1.38 6.73 6.47
N SER A 125 0.79 7.84 6.95
CA SER A 125 0.09 7.87 8.23
C SER A 125 -1.08 6.91 8.27
N THR A 126 -1.86 6.79 7.20
CA THR A 126 -2.95 5.79 7.15
C THR A 126 -2.41 4.37 7.30
N VAL A 127 -1.23 4.05 6.76
CA VAL A 127 -0.62 2.73 6.93
C VAL A 127 -0.12 2.55 8.38
N GLU A 128 0.53 3.56 8.94
CA GLU A 128 1.06 3.53 10.31
C GLU A 128 -0.05 3.42 11.36
N ASP A 129 -1.12 4.21 11.22
CA ASP A 129 -2.29 4.20 12.12
C ASP A 129 -3.00 2.84 12.11
N ASN A 130 -2.98 2.14 10.98
CA ASN A 130 -3.60 0.83 10.84
C ASN A 130 -2.65 -0.34 11.11
N GLN A 131 -1.35 -0.08 11.32
CA GLN A 131 -0.34 -1.13 11.44
C GLN A 131 -0.66 -2.10 12.57
N ALA A 132 -1.01 -1.60 13.76
CA ALA A 132 -1.30 -2.44 14.91
C ALA A 132 -2.56 -3.31 14.71
N GLN A 133 -3.58 -2.80 14.02
CA GLN A 133 -4.78 -3.58 13.70
C GLN A 133 -4.44 -4.68 12.68
N ILE A 134 -3.74 -4.33 11.61
CA ILE A 134 -3.36 -5.25 10.54
C ILE A 134 -2.44 -6.35 11.07
N GLU A 135 -1.51 -6.01 11.95
CA GLU A 135 -0.63 -6.98 12.60
C GLU A 135 -1.43 -8.02 13.38
N ARG A 136 -2.43 -7.60 14.18
CA ARG A 136 -3.31 -8.52 14.91
C ARG A 136 -4.10 -9.42 13.96
N GLU A 137 -4.74 -8.85 12.95
CA GLU A 137 -5.53 -9.63 11.98
C GLU A 137 -4.68 -10.62 11.19
N TRP A 138 -3.46 -10.22 10.83
CA TRP A 138 -2.52 -11.08 10.14
C TRP A 138 -2.04 -12.22 11.03
N LEU A 139 -1.73 -11.97 12.30
CA LEU A 139 -1.34 -13.01 13.26
C LEU A 139 -2.47 -14.02 13.46
N VAL A 140 -3.73 -13.56 13.58
CA VAL A 140 -4.90 -14.44 13.66
C VAL A 140 -5.05 -15.30 12.39
N ALA A 141 -4.85 -14.71 11.21
CA ALA A 141 -4.90 -15.45 9.95
C ALA A 141 -3.79 -16.50 9.86
N VAL A 142 -2.57 -16.14 10.28
CA VAL A 142 -1.43 -17.05 10.37
C VAL A 142 -1.73 -18.21 11.31
N ASP A 143 -2.17 -17.94 12.53
CA ASP A 143 -2.45 -18.98 13.53
C ASP A 143 -3.56 -19.93 13.07
N LYS A 144 -4.59 -19.40 12.40
CA LYS A 144 -5.65 -20.23 11.82
C LYS A 144 -5.11 -21.18 10.75
N VAL A 145 -4.25 -20.68 9.85
CA VAL A 145 -3.67 -21.50 8.78
C VAL A 145 -2.66 -22.50 9.37
N LEU A 146 -1.80 -22.08 10.30
CA LEU A 146 -0.88 -22.98 10.98
C LEU A 146 -1.61 -24.05 11.79
N GLY A 147 -2.70 -23.71 12.48
CA GLY A 147 -3.52 -24.69 13.20
C GLY A 147 -4.14 -25.71 12.25
N LYS A 148 -4.72 -25.27 11.14
CA LYS A 148 -5.34 -26.15 10.14
C LYS A 148 -4.34 -27.11 9.50
N TRP A 149 -3.15 -26.61 9.14
CA TRP A 149 -2.17 -27.38 8.37
C TRP A 149 -1.08 -28.04 9.24
N GLY A 150 -0.86 -27.55 10.45
CA GLY A 150 0.12 -28.09 11.41
C GLY A 150 -0.42 -29.24 12.26
N SER A 151 -1.75 -29.39 12.36
CA SER A 151 -2.38 -30.52 13.08
C SER A 151 -2.47 -31.81 12.25
N GLY A 152 -2.09 -31.76 10.97
CA GLY A 152 -2.25 -32.86 10.01
C GLY A 152 -0.93 -33.41 9.46
N GLY A 153 0.19 -33.17 10.16
CA GLY A 153 1.51 -33.69 9.85
C GLY A 153 1.97 -34.72 10.87
#